data_AF-M5BX49-F1
#
_entry.id   AF-M5BX49-F1
#
_cell.length_a   1.000
_cell.length_b   1.000
_cell.length_c   1.000
_cell.angle_alpha   90.00
_cell.angle_beta   90.00
_cell.angle_gamma   90.00
#
_symmetry.space_group_name_H-M   'P 1'
#
loop_
_entity.id
_entity.type
_entity.pdbx_description
1 polymer ?
#
loop_
_entity_poly.entity_id
_entity_poly.type
_entity_poly.pdbx_seq_one_letter_code
_entity_poly.pdbx_strand_id
1 'polypeptide(L)'
;MLVFVLHCTWVTSNAYSSPSVVLASRGPDGSQNIIDDFREAYYWLRMNTPETSVVASWWDYGYQIAGMADRPTLVDNNTWNNTHIATVGKIMASPEDKAYPILRQHDVDYVLVIFGGLLGYSGDDINKFLWMVRIAQGIWPDEIKEANYFTPRGEYKVDDSASAVMKESVMYKTSYYRFSELFGGGQATDRVRQQHLPKQGPTLDYLEEAFTSENWIVRIYKVKRDDPLGRDHKIANAFAAGKKRKRARPTSRRKTLVVEAEN
;
A
#
# COMPACT_ATOMS: atom_id res chain seq x y z
N MET A 1 46.69 16.85 -12.59
CA MET A 1 46.08 17.17 -11.27
C MET A 1 44.81 18.04 -11.40
N LEU A 2 44.81 19.12 -12.20
CA LEU A 2 43.63 19.99 -12.39
C LEU A 2 42.37 19.27 -12.90
N VAL A 3 42.51 18.37 -13.89
CA VAL A 3 41.36 17.61 -14.45
C VAL A 3 40.70 16.74 -13.38
N PHE A 4 41.48 16.14 -12.48
CA PHE A 4 40.97 15.33 -11.36
C PHE A 4 40.16 16.18 -10.39
N VAL A 5 40.67 17.37 -10.02
CA VAL A 5 39.97 18.29 -9.11
C VAL A 5 38.66 18.80 -9.73
N LEU A 6 38.69 19.18 -11.02
CA LEU A 6 37.48 19.61 -11.74
C LEU A 6 36.46 18.48 -11.85
N HIS A 7 36.92 17.26 -12.14
CA HIS A 7 36.06 16.07 -12.19
C HIS A 7 35.41 15.81 -10.83
N CYS A 8 36.18 15.71 -9.76
CA CYS A 8 35.64 15.49 -8.41
C CYS A 8 34.66 16.59 -8.00
N THR A 9 34.99 17.87 -8.25
CA THR A 9 34.11 19.00 -7.92
C THR A 9 32.79 18.92 -8.68
N TRP A 10 32.85 18.64 -9.99
CA TRP A 10 31.66 18.53 -10.83
C TRP A 10 30.79 17.33 -10.44
N VAL A 11 31.40 16.16 -10.19
CA VAL A 11 30.69 14.95 -9.77
C VAL A 11 30.06 15.13 -8.39
N THR A 12 30.79 15.68 -7.41
CA THR A 12 30.24 15.95 -6.08
C THR A 12 29.07 16.93 -6.14
N SER A 13 29.18 18.00 -6.93
CA SER A 13 28.13 19.01 -7.07
C SER A 13 26.87 18.47 -7.77
N ASN A 14 27.01 17.67 -8.83
CA ASN A 14 25.87 17.27 -9.67
C ASN A 14 25.28 15.90 -9.34
N ALA A 15 26.06 14.97 -8.75
CA ALA A 15 25.61 13.59 -8.53
C ALA A 15 25.40 13.25 -7.05
N TYR A 16 26.31 13.68 -6.16
CA TYR A 16 26.26 13.29 -4.74
C TYR A 16 25.52 14.29 -3.84
N SER A 17 25.41 15.56 -4.26
CA SER A 17 24.78 16.62 -3.47
C SER A 17 23.27 16.73 -3.73
N SER A 18 22.54 15.64 -3.51
CA SER A 18 21.08 15.59 -3.69
C SER A 18 20.39 14.99 -2.45
N PRO A 19 19.58 15.78 -1.71
CA PRO A 19 18.87 15.27 -0.55
C PRO A 19 17.77 14.27 -0.96
N SER A 20 17.54 13.25 -0.13
CA SER A 20 16.53 12.20 -0.38
C SER A 20 15.21 12.43 0.35
N VAL A 21 15.15 13.41 1.26
CA VAL A 21 13.96 13.77 2.06
C VAL A 21 13.18 14.89 1.39
N VAL A 22 13.90 15.87 0.83
CA VAL A 22 13.33 17.00 0.11
C VAL A 22 13.65 16.79 -1.35
N LEU A 23 12.64 16.65 -2.20
CA LEU A 23 12.84 16.41 -3.62
C LEU A 23 12.84 17.74 -4.37
N ALA A 24 13.75 17.89 -5.33
CA ALA A 24 13.78 19.05 -6.20
C ALA A 24 13.28 18.65 -7.60
N SER A 25 12.25 19.33 -8.09
CA SER A 25 11.82 19.25 -9.48
C SER A 25 12.20 20.53 -10.22
N ARG A 26 12.57 20.42 -11.49
CA ARG A 26 12.87 21.57 -12.34
C ARG A 26 11.76 21.78 -13.37
N GLY A 27 11.20 22.98 -13.39
CA GLY A 27 10.25 23.40 -14.40
C GLY A 27 10.91 23.55 -15.78
N PRO A 28 10.13 23.55 -16.88
CA PRO A 28 10.64 23.80 -18.23
C PRO A 28 11.34 25.16 -18.38
N ASP A 29 11.00 26.11 -17.53
CA ASP A 29 11.58 27.46 -17.43
C ASP A 29 12.85 27.52 -16.57
N GLY A 30 13.27 26.39 -15.99
CA GLY A 30 14.43 26.30 -15.10
C GLY A 30 14.15 26.65 -13.64
N SER A 31 12.91 26.99 -13.29
CA SER A 31 12.50 27.19 -11.89
C SER A 31 12.67 25.91 -11.08
N GLN A 32 13.10 26.02 -9.82
CA GLN A 32 13.17 24.89 -8.90
C GLN A 32 11.93 24.86 -8.02
N ASN A 33 11.19 23.76 -8.09
CA ASN A 33 10.09 23.47 -7.18
C ASN A 33 10.57 22.46 -6.14
N ILE A 34 10.41 22.84 -4.87
CA ILE A 34 10.76 21.99 -3.74
C ILE A 34 9.52 21.19 -3.35
N ILE A 35 9.65 19.87 -3.35
CA ILE A 35 8.62 18.92 -2.95
C ILE A 35 9.00 18.36 -1.58
N ASP A 36 8.15 18.58 -0.59
CA ASP A 36 8.46 18.32 0.82
C ASP A 36 7.47 17.37 1.52
N ASP A 37 6.78 16.56 0.72
CA ASP A 37 5.74 15.63 1.16
C ASP A 37 6.18 14.67 2.28
N PHE A 38 7.45 14.27 2.32
CA PHE A 38 7.97 13.40 3.37
C PHE A 38 7.92 14.08 4.74
N ARG A 39 8.43 15.31 4.85
CA ARG A 39 8.40 16.05 6.12
C ARG A 39 6.97 16.42 6.49
N GLU A 40 6.16 16.81 5.52
CA GLU A 40 4.73 17.08 5.70
C GLU A 40 4.02 15.89 6.36
N ALA A 41 4.14 14.70 5.76
CA ALA A 41 3.46 13.49 6.23
C ALA A 41 3.99 12.99 7.58
N TYR A 42 5.32 12.98 7.78
CA TYR A 42 5.90 12.59 9.05
C TYR A 42 5.55 13.57 10.18
N TYR A 43 5.48 14.86 9.89
CA TYR A 43 5.03 15.86 10.86
C TYR A 43 3.55 15.71 11.17
N TRP A 44 2.71 15.40 10.17
CA TRP A 44 1.30 15.08 10.39
C TRP A 44 1.14 13.88 11.35
N LEU A 45 1.89 12.79 11.13
CA LEU A 45 1.89 11.63 12.05
C LEU A 45 2.25 12.06 13.46
N ARG A 46 3.30 12.87 13.61
CA ARG A 46 3.79 13.32 14.92
C ARG A 46 2.75 14.15 15.69
N MET A 47 2.03 15.03 14.99
CA MET A 47 1.13 16.00 15.63
C MET A 47 -0.30 15.49 15.79
N ASN A 48 -0.74 14.52 14.98
CA ASN A 48 -2.15 14.12 14.88
C ASN A 48 -2.45 12.69 15.34
N THR A 49 -1.45 11.94 15.78
CA THR A 49 -1.62 10.56 16.25
C THR A 49 -1.14 10.39 17.70
N PRO A 50 -1.65 9.41 18.46
CA PRO A 50 -1.07 9.05 19.76
C PRO A 50 0.40 8.64 19.65
N GLU A 51 1.23 8.96 20.64
CA GLU A 51 2.66 8.58 20.66
C GLU A 51 2.88 7.06 20.62
N THR A 52 1.93 6.29 21.15
CA THR A 52 1.97 4.82 21.15
C THR A 52 1.50 4.19 19.84
N SER A 53 1.09 4.99 18.85
CA SER A 53 0.53 4.44 17.61
C SER A 53 1.59 3.80 16.72
N VAL A 54 1.38 2.53 16.40
CA VAL A 54 2.31 1.73 15.59
C VAL A 54 2.05 1.95 14.10
N VAL A 55 3.11 2.30 13.37
CA VAL A 55 3.10 2.50 11.92
C VAL A 55 3.71 1.29 11.21
N ALA A 56 2.95 0.67 10.32
CA ALA A 56 3.46 -0.31 9.37
C ALA A 56 3.86 0.38 8.06
N SER A 57 5.12 0.23 7.67
CA SER A 57 5.67 0.72 6.40
C SER A 57 6.66 -0.31 5.86
N TRP A 58 7.12 -0.13 4.63
CA TRP A 58 8.30 -0.85 4.16
C TRP A 58 9.54 -0.47 5.01
N TRP A 59 10.49 -1.41 5.13
CA TRP A 59 11.63 -1.29 6.05
C TRP A 59 12.58 -0.13 5.71
N ASP A 60 12.69 0.25 4.44
CA ASP A 60 13.49 1.38 3.96
C ASP A 60 13.23 2.67 4.78
N TYR A 61 11.99 2.87 5.22
CA TYR A 61 11.53 4.13 5.82
C TYR A 61 11.52 4.11 7.35
N GLY A 62 11.80 2.96 7.99
CA GLY A 62 11.62 2.79 9.44
C GLY A 62 12.39 3.82 10.27
N TYR A 63 13.67 4.07 9.94
CA TYR A 63 14.46 5.08 10.64
C TYR A 63 13.97 6.52 10.40
N GLN A 64 13.44 6.82 9.22
CA GLN A 64 12.90 8.16 8.94
C GLN A 64 11.62 8.40 9.75
N ILE A 65 10.74 7.42 9.81
CA ILE A 65 9.50 7.49 10.59
C ILE A 65 9.84 7.62 12.09
N ALA A 66 10.70 6.75 12.62
CA ALA A 66 11.10 6.81 14.02
C ALA A 66 11.78 8.15 14.37
N GLY A 67 12.66 8.67 13.50
CA GLY A 67 13.40 9.90 13.76
C GLY A 67 12.58 11.19 13.57
N MET A 68 11.74 11.27 12.54
CA MET A 68 10.99 12.49 12.20
C MET A 68 9.57 12.50 12.76
N ALA A 69 8.86 11.37 12.63
CA ALA A 69 7.49 11.24 13.10
C ALA A 69 7.39 10.88 14.58
N ASP A 70 8.48 10.37 15.19
CA ASP A 70 8.55 10.02 16.61
C ASP A 70 7.48 8.97 16.98
N ARG A 71 7.36 7.92 16.15
CA ARG A 71 6.38 6.83 16.31
C ARG A 71 7.02 5.45 16.22
N PRO A 72 6.52 4.45 16.97
CA PRO A 72 6.97 3.09 16.84
C PRO A 72 6.65 2.52 15.45
N THR A 73 7.60 1.81 14.86
CA THR A 73 7.43 1.13 13.56
C THR A 73 7.45 -0.38 13.72
N LEU A 74 6.66 -1.09 12.90
CA LEU A 74 6.62 -2.55 12.95
C LEU A 74 7.92 -3.21 12.46
N VAL A 75 8.57 -2.58 11.47
CA VAL A 75 9.86 -2.99 10.90
C VAL A 75 10.79 -1.78 10.79
N ASP A 76 12.09 -2.04 10.80
CA ASP A 76 13.13 -1.03 10.68
C ASP A 76 14.19 -1.41 9.64
N ASN A 77 15.11 -0.48 9.38
CA ASN A 77 16.18 -0.62 8.40
C ASN A 77 17.40 -1.42 8.94
N ASN A 78 17.32 -1.96 10.17
CA ASN A 78 18.39 -2.82 10.70
C ASN A 78 18.30 -4.26 10.15
N THR A 79 17.11 -4.68 9.71
CA THR A 79 16.87 -5.93 8.97
C THR A 79 17.32 -7.25 9.65
N TRP A 80 17.53 -7.24 10.97
CA TRP A 80 18.01 -8.42 11.69
C TRP A 80 17.01 -9.59 11.77
N ASN A 81 15.70 -9.31 11.67
CA ASN A 81 14.64 -10.31 11.72
C ASN A 81 13.86 -10.37 10.39
N ASN A 82 14.31 -11.27 9.51
CA ASN A 82 13.70 -11.47 8.18
C ASN A 82 12.22 -11.87 8.23
N THR A 83 11.79 -12.58 9.28
CA THR A 83 10.39 -12.99 9.41
C THR A 83 9.48 -11.78 9.61
N HIS A 84 9.89 -10.78 10.39
CA HIS A 84 9.12 -9.54 10.56
C HIS A 84 8.99 -8.76 9.25
N ILE A 85 10.07 -8.65 8.46
CA ILE A 85 10.04 -8.02 7.14
C ILE A 85 9.09 -8.78 6.21
N ALA A 86 9.18 -10.11 6.22
CA ALA A 86 8.28 -10.95 5.44
C ALA A 86 6.82 -10.77 5.86
N THR A 87 6.51 -10.59 7.15
CA THR A 87 5.14 -10.30 7.62
C THR A 87 4.60 -9.02 6.97
N VAL A 88 5.39 -7.94 6.95
CA VAL A 88 4.99 -6.70 6.26
C VAL A 88 4.81 -6.95 4.76
N GLY A 89 5.72 -7.68 4.13
CA GLY A 89 5.57 -8.08 2.72
C GLY A 89 4.28 -8.86 2.47
N LYS A 90 3.92 -9.78 3.37
CA LYS A 90 2.68 -10.56 3.32
C LYS A 90 1.45 -9.68 3.48
N ILE A 91 1.45 -8.72 4.41
CA ILE A 91 0.35 -7.75 4.59
C ILE A 91 0.13 -6.98 3.29
N MET A 92 1.20 -6.39 2.74
CA MET A 92 1.12 -5.55 1.54
C MET A 92 0.72 -6.34 0.29
N ALA A 93 1.15 -7.60 0.19
CA ALA A 93 0.89 -8.47 -0.95
C ALA A 93 -0.47 -9.19 -0.90
N SER A 94 -1.09 -9.30 0.28
CA SER A 94 -2.36 -10.01 0.47
C SER A 94 -3.58 -9.12 0.21
N PRO A 95 -4.76 -9.71 -0.02
CA PRO A 95 -6.02 -8.97 0.05
C PRO A 95 -6.32 -8.48 1.46
N GLU A 96 -7.11 -7.41 1.58
CA GLU A 96 -7.39 -6.75 2.87
C GLU A 96 -7.97 -7.69 3.94
N ASP A 97 -8.79 -8.68 3.56
CA ASP A 97 -9.40 -9.61 4.52
C ASP A 97 -8.40 -10.57 5.16
N LYS A 98 -7.31 -10.89 4.46
CA LYS A 98 -6.18 -11.66 5.01
C LYS A 98 -5.17 -10.77 5.72
N ALA A 99 -4.98 -9.55 5.23
CA ALA A 99 -4.03 -8.60 5.80
C ALA A 99 -4.52 -8.01 7.12
N TYR A 100 -5.83 -7.76 7.26
CA TYR A 100 -6.42 -7.11 8.44
C TYR A 100 -6.18 -7.87 9.74
N PRO A 101 -6.40 -9.20 9.84
CA PRO A 101 -6.08 -9.95 11.06
C PRO A 101 -4.61 -9.85 11.46
N ILE A 102 -3.69 -9.82 10.48
CA ILE A 102 -2.25 -9.70 10.72
C ILE A 102 -1.92 -8.30 11.26
N LEU A 103 -2.49 -7.25 10.66
CA LEU A 103 -2.37 -5.87 11.16
C LEU A 103 -2.85 -5.74 12.60
N ARG A 104 -4.00 -6.35 12.93
CA ARG A 104 -4.55 -6.36 14.29
C ARG A 104 -3.70 -7.17 15.27
N GLN A 105 -3.15 -8.31 14.86
CA GLN A 105 -2.28 -9.14 15.69
C GLN A 105 -0.98 -8.42 16.09
N HIS A 106 -0.50 -7.51 15.24
CA HIS A 106 0.69 -6.70 15.48
C HIS A 106 0.38 -5.31 16.04
N ASP A 107 -0.84 -5.06 16.51
CA ASP A 107 -1.29 -3.78 17.08
C ASP A 107 -0.99 -2.56 16.18
N VAL A 108 -1.07 -2.75 14.85
CA VAL A 108 -0.84 -1.68 13.88
C VAL A 108 -2.05 -0.74 13.85
N ASP A 109 -1.80 0.55 14.03
CA ASP A 109 -2.80 1.61 13.92
C ASP A 109 -2.80 2.28 12.55
N TYR A 110 -1.62 2.47 11.96
CA TYR A 110 -1.46 3.16 10.68
C TYR A 110 -0.60 2.37 9.70
N VAL A 111 -0.94 2.47 8.41
CA VAL A 111 -0.18 1.93 7.29
C VAL A 111 0.29 3.10 6.42
N LEU A 112 1.59 3.20 6.20
CA LEU A 112 2.20 4.23 5.36
C LEU A 112 2.70 3.62 4.06
N VAL A 113 2.30 4.22 2.94
CA VAL A 113 2.69 3.81 1.58
C VAL A 113 3.19 5.02 0.80
N ILE A 114 4.27 4.84 0.05
CA ILE A 114 4.78 5.86 -0.87
C ILE A 114 4.28 5.61 -2.28
N PHE A 115 3.66 6.62 -2.86
CA PHE A 115 3.01 6.56 -4.16
C PHE A 115 3.52 7.67 -5.08
N GLY A 116 4.20 7.29 -6.17
CA GLY A 116 4.83 8.26 -7.08
C GLY A 116 4.04 8.55 -8.35
N GLY A 117 2.86 7.94 -8.52
CA GLY A 117 2.17 7.90 -9.80
C GLY A 117 1.70 9.27 -10.32
N LEU A 118 1.47 10.25 -9.44
CA LEU A 118 1.03 11.59 -9.85
C LEU A 118 2.17 12.44 -10.44
N LEU A 119 3.32 12.48 -9.78
CA LEU A 119 4.46 13.30 -10.20
C LEU A 119 5.49 12.55 -11.05
N GLY A 120 5.44 11.21 -11.11
CA GLY A 120 6.45 10.39 -11.77
C GLY A 120 7.65 10.08 -10.88
N TYR A 121 7.45 10.01 -9.55
CA TYR A 121 8.51 9.62 -8.62
C TYR A 121 8.73 8.09 -8.68
N SER A 122 9.85 7.66 -9.26
CA SER A 122 10.13 6.23 -9.49
C SER A 122 10.49 5.45 -8.23
N GLY A 123 10.83 6.12 -7.13
CA GLY A 123 11.18 5.50 -5.85
C GLY A 123 9.97 5.01 -5.03
N ASP A 124 8.82 4.82 -5.66
CA ASP A 124 7.57 4.44 -5.02
C ASP A 124 7.48 2.94 -4.66
N ASP A 125 6.52 2.60 -3.79
CA ASP A 125 6.42 1.24 -3.26
C ASP A 125 5.91 0.24 -4.30
N ILE A 126 5.18 0.68 -5.32
CA ILE A 126 4.71 -0.21 -6.40
C ILE A 126 5.90 -0.71 -7.26
N ASN A 127 6.98 0.06 -7.42
CA ASN A 127 8.19 -0.41 -8.10
C ASN A 127 8.99 -1.39 -7.23
N LYS A 128 8.95 -1.22 -5.91
CA LYS A 128 9.59 -2.12 -4.95
C LYS A 128 8.74 -3.36 -4.63
N PHE A 129 7.47 -3.36 -5.02
CA PHE A 129 6.48 -4.34 -4.57
C PHE A 129 6.85 -5.79 -4.84
N LEU A 130 7.47 -6.10 -6.00
CA LEU A 130 7.92 -7.47 -6.29
C LEU A 130 8.97 -7.98 -5.30
N TRP A 131 9.79 -7.09 -4.71
CA TRP A 131 10.70 -7.49 -3.62
C TRP A 131 9.91 -7.90 -2.37
N MET A 132 8.84 -7.17 -2.03
CA MET A 132 7.96 -7.50 -0.92
C MET A 132 7.32 -8.89 -1.13
N VAL A 133 6.84 -9.16 -2.34
CA VAL A 133 6.25 -10.44 -2.73
C VAL A 133 7.26 -11.58 -2.62
N ARG A 134 8.49 -11.39 -3.12
CA ARG A 134 9.55 -12.41 -3.06
C ARG A 134 9.97 -12.75 -1.64
N ILE A 135 10.14 -11.73 -0.78
CA ILE A 135 10.50 -11.93 0.63
C ILE A 135 9.36 -12.65 1.36
N ALA A 136 8.10 -12.27 1.12
CA ALA A 136 6.94 -12.95 1.69
C ALA A 136 6.79 -14.40 1.21
N GLN A 137 6.98 -14.66 -0.09
CA GLN A 137 6.95 -16.01 -0.66
C GLN A 137 8.02 -16.92 -0.04
N GLY A 138 9.20 -16.38 0.30
CA GLY A 138 10.27 -17.15 0.95
C GLY A 138 9.84 -17.78 2.28
N ILE A 139 8.89 -17.17 3.00
CA ILE A 139 8.38 -17.66 4.29
C ILE A 139 7.00 -18.35 4.14
N TRP A 140 6.11 -17.82 3.29
CA TRP A 140 4.76 -18.37 3.05
C TRP A 140 4.53 -18.72 1.58
N PRO A 141 5.21 -19.75 1.03
CA PRO A 141 5.15 -20.10 -0.39
C PRO A 141 3.77 -20.62 -0.85
N ASP A 142 2.97 -21.13 0.09
CA ASP A 142 1.63 -21.64 -0.21
C ASP A 142 0.59 -20.51 -0.32
N GLU A 143 0.83 -19.38 0.33
CA GLU A 143 -0.10 -18.25 0.38
C GLU A 143 0.25 -17.16 -0.65
N ILE A 144 1.53 -16.85 -0.82
CA ILE A 144 2.03 -15.81 -1.72
C ILE A 144 2.90 -16.46 -2.79
N LYS A 145 2.55 -16.22 -4.06
CA LYS A 145 3.30 -16.72 -5.22
C LYS A 145 3.51 -15.58 -6.20
N GLU A 146 4.77 -15.27 -6.50
CA GLU A 146 5.20 -14.21 -7.40
C GLU A 146 4.49 -14.27 -8.76
N ALA A 147 4.37 -15.47 -9.34
CA ALA A 147 3.72 -15.69 -10.62
C ALA A 147 2.26 -15.17 -10.69
N ASN A 148 1.56 -15.12 -9.55
CA ASN A 148 0.17 -14.67 -9.50
C ASN A 148 0.01 -13.16 -9.69
N TYR A 149 1.09 -12.38 -9.53
CA TYR A 149 1.07 -10.92 -9.68
C TYR A 149 1.27 -10.48 -11.13
N PHE A 150 1.74 -11.38 -12.01
CA PHE A 150 1.91 -11.11 -13.43
C PHE A 150 0.63 -11.40 -14.23
N THR A 151 0.50 -10.77 -15.40
CA THR A 151 -0.53 -11.16 -16.37
C THR A 151 -0.27 -12.58 -16.90
N PRO A 152 -1.24 -13.24 -17.56
CA PRO A 152 -1.00 -14.53 -18.22
C PRO A 152 0.14 -14.53 -19.26
N ARG A 153 0.56 -13.34 -19.71
CA ARG A 153 1.70 -13.14 -20.62
C ARG A 153 3.03 -12.90 -19.90
N GLY A 154 3.04 -12.91 -18.56
CA GLY A 154 4.22 -12.64 -17.74
C GLY A 154 4.55 -11.16 -17.57
N GLU A 155 3.62 -10.25 -17.83
CA GLU A 155 3.85 -8.80 -17.74
C GLU A 155 3.48 -8.27 -16.35
N TYR A 156 4.26 -7.33 -15.81
CA TYR A 156 3.94 -6.61 -14.59
C TYR A 156 3.14 -5.35 -14.94
N LYS A 157 1.83 -5.37 -14.65
CA LYS A 157 0.86 -4.37 -15.09
C LYS A 157 0.03 -3.84 -13.92
N VAL A 158 -0.39 -2.59 -14.03
CA VAL A 158 -1.28 -1.89 -13.07
C VAL A 158 -2.59 -1.41 -13.72
N ASP A 159 -2.69 -1.51 -15.05
CA ASP A 159 -3.87 -1.19 -15.85
C ASP A 159 -5.00 -2.24 -15.72
N ASP A 160 -6.04 -2.13 -16.55
CA ASP A 160 -7.17 -3.08 -16.58
C ASP A 160 -6.72 -4.54 -16.77
N SER A 161 -5.60 -4.78 -17.44
CA SER A 161 -5.03 -6.11 -17.71
C SER A 161 -4.25 -6.70 -16.54
N ALA A 162 -4.02 -5.94 -15.47
CA ALA A 162 -3.38 -6.41 -14.25
C ALA A 162 -4.12 -7.63 -13.69
N SER A 163 -3.35 -8.55 -13.09
CA SER A 163 -3.89 -9.75 -12.46
C SER A 163 -4.89 -9.39 -11.35
N ALA A 164 -5.85 -10.28 -11.11
CA ALA A 164 -6.80 -10.09 -10.03
C ALA A 164 -6.10 -10.01 -8.66
N VAL A 165 -5.02 -10.79 -8.47
CA VAL A 165 -4.23 -10.79 -7.23
C VAL A 165 -3.51 -9.45 -7.04
N MET A 166 -2.95 -8.85 -8.10
CA MET A 166 -2.37 -7.51 -8.04
C MET A 166 -3.43 -6.49 -7.62
N LYS A 167 -4.59 -6.46 -8.29
CA LYS A 167 -5.67 -5.49 -8.03
C LYS A 167 -6.29 -5.62 -6.64
N GLU A 168 -6.31 -6.84 -6.09
CA GLU A 168 -6.84 -7.09 -4.75
C GLU A 168 -5.82 -6.84 -3.62
N SER A 169 -4.53 -6.73 -3.94
CA SER A 169 -3.48 -6.52 -2.93
C SER A 169 -3.66 -5.20 -2.16
N VAL A 170 -3.34 -5.20 -0.87
CA VAL A 170 -3.34 -3.99 -0.04
C VAL A 170 -2.48 -2.90 -0.67
N MET A 171 -1.29 -3.24 -1.18
CA MET A 171 -0.39 -2.28 -1.83
C MET A 171 -1.06 -1.57 -3.03
N TYR A 172 -1.70 -2.33 -3.93
CA TYR A 172 -2.40 -1.73 -5.08
C TYR A 172 -3.56 -0.85 -4.63
N LYS A 173 -4.40 -1.36 -3.71
CA LYS A 173 -5.58 -0.62 -3.25
C LYS A 173 -5.20 0.67 -2.53
N THR A 174 -4.24 0.64 -1.62
CA THR A 174 -3.76 1.81 -0.88
C THR A 174 -2.96 2.78 -1.76
N SER A 175 -2.28 2.32 -2.81
CA SER A 175 -1.60 3.23 -3.73
C SER A 175 -2.58 3.98 -4.62
N TYR A 176 -3.59 3.30 -5.18
CA TYR A 176 -4.51 3.86 -6.18
C TYR A 176 -5.88 4.28 -5.65
N TYR A 177 -6.14 4.18 -4.34
CA TYR A 177 -7.40 4.61 -3.72
C TYR A 177 -7.73 6.05 -4.11
N ARG A 178 -8.93 6.27 -4.67
CA ARG A 178 -9.43 7.58 -5.14
C ARG A 178 -8.55 8.31 -6.17
N PHE A 179 -7.52 7.67 -6.71
CA PHE A 179 -6.62 8.31 -7.68
C PHE A 179 -7.33 8.67 -8.99
N SER A 180 -8.34 7.89 -9.41
CA SER A 180 -9.19 8.20 -10.56
C SER A 180 -10.02 9.49 -10.40
N GLU A 181 -10.33 9.90 -9.17
CA GLU A 181 -11.12 11.10 -8.89
C GLU A 181 -10.36 12.39 -9.26
N LEU A 182 -9.02 12.37 -9.16
CA LEU A 182 -8.16 13.50 -9.55
C LEU A 182 -8.29 13.89 -11.02
N PHE A 183 -8.65 12.92 -11.88
CA PHE A 183 -8.74 13.10 -13.32
C PHE A 183 -10.15 13.46 -13.78
N GLY A 184 -11.01 13.93 -12.86
CA GLY A 184 -12.35 14.44 -13.20
C GLY A 184 -13.26 13.41 -13.85
N GLY A 185 -13.10 12.12 -13.52
CA GLY A 185 -13.83 11.01 -14.14
C GLY A 185 -13.23 10.47 -15.44
N GLY A 186 -12.10 11.03 -15.89
CA GLY A 186 -11.25 10.44 -16.93
C GLY A 186 -10.48 9.20 -16.44
N GLN A 187 -9.86 8.48 -17.37
CA GLN A 187 -8.90 7.42 -17.01
C GLN A 187 -7.65 8.07 -16.40
N ALA A 188 -7.34 7.69 -15.17
CA ALA A 188 -6.11 8.12 -14.53
C ALA A 188 -4.90 7.49 -15.21
N THR A 189 -3.84 8.28 -15.36
CA THR A 189 -2.57 7.80 -15.91
C THR A 189 -1.52 7.81 -14.81
N ASP A 190 -0.91 6.66 -14.56
CA ASP A 190 0.29 6.58 -13.73
C ASP A 190 1.49 7.07 -14.53
N ARG A 191 2.12 8.17 -14.09
CA ARG A 191 3.26 8.79 -14.77
C ARG A 191 4.57 8.03 -14.61
N VAL A 192 4.71 7.18 -13.59
CA VAL A 192 5.91 6.33 -13.43
C VAL A 192 5.86 5.19 -14.44
N ARG A 193 4.70 4.54 -14.54
CA ARG A 193 4.52 3.31 -15.33
C ARG A 193 4.02 3.55 -16.75
N GLN A 194 3.56 4.77 -17.02
CA GLN A 194 2.95 5.17 -18.30
C GLN A 194 1.78 4.25 -18.69
N GLN A 195 0.95 3.91 -17.70
CA GLN A 195 -0.21 3.02 -17.84
C GLN A 195 -1.50 3.73 -17.46
N HIS A 196 -2.55 3.46 -18.23
CA HIS A 196 -3.90 3.95 -17.94
C HIS A 196 -4.58 3.00 -16.96
N LEU A 197 -4.96 3.53 -15.81
CA LEU A 197 -5.57 2.76 -14.74
C LEU A 197 -7.05 2.47 -15.05
N PRO A 198 -7.62 1.46 -14.38
CA PRO A 198 -9.04 1.19 -14.46
C PRO A 198 -9.90 2.43 -14.19
N LYS A 199 -11.01 2.55 -14.92
CA LYS A 199 -11.94 3.69 -14.75
C LYS A 199 -12.53 3.78 -13.35
N GLN A 200 -12.78 2.62 -12.72
CA GLN A 200 -13.24 2.54 -11.34
C GLN A 200 -12.03 2.20 -10.48
N GLY A 201 -11.65 3.12 -9.59
CA GLY A 201 -10.59 2.89 -8.62
C GLY A 201 -10.95 1.83 -7.58
N PRO A 202 -9.94 1.30 -6.87
CA PRO A 202 -10.15 0.36 -5.79
C PRO A 202 -10.91 0.99 -4.62
N THR A 203 -11.66 0.15 -3.89
CA THR A 203 -12.30 0.53 -2.61
C THR A 203 -11.58 -0.13 -1.45
N LEU A 204 -11.56 0.53 -0.30
CA LEU A 204 -10.98 0.00 0.94
C LEU A 204 -12.10 -0.29 1.93
N ASP A 205 -12.05 -1.45 2.56
CA ASP A 205 -13.06 -1.89 3.53
C ASP A 205 -12.54 -1.80 4.96
N TYR A 206 -11.29 -2.22 5.18
CA TYR A 206 -10.65 -2.35 6.49
C TYR A 206 -9.69 -1.21 6.83
N LEU A 207 -9.28 -0.46 5.81
CA LEU A 207 -8.42 0.71 5.92
C LEU A 207 -9.24 1.97 5.60
N GLU A 208 -8.95 3.06 6.31
CA GLU A 208 -9.51 4.39 6.03
C GLU A 208 -8.37 5.35 5.69
N GLU A 209 -8.53 6.17 4.64
CA GLU A 209 -7.56 7.22 4.31
C GLU A 209 -7.54 8.26 5.43
N ALA A 210 -6.39 8.43 6.09
CA ALA A 210 -6.22 9.36 7.20
C ALA A 210 -5.51 10.64 6.76
N PHE A 211 -4.51 10.52 5.88
CA PHE A 211 -3.77 11.63 5.32
C PHE A 211 -3.18 11.25 3.95
N THR A 212 -3.16 12.20 3.03
CA THR A 212 -2.44 12.12 1.75
C THR A 212 -1.74 13.46 1.56
N SER A 213 -0.43 13.44 1.28
CA SER A 213 0.40 14.64 1.11
C SER A 213 -0.02 15.46 -0.12
N GLU A 214 0.45 16.71 -0.20
CA GLU A 214 0.07 17.66 -1.26
C GLU A 214 0.26 17.07 -2.66
N ASN A 215 1.41 16.46 -2.92
CA ASN A 215 1.74 15.87 -4.22
C ASN A 215 1.46 14.37 -4.30
N TRP A 216 0.70 13.82 -3.34
CA TRP A 216 0.32 12.41 -3.23
C TRP A 216 1.50 11.44 -3.09
N ILE A 217 2.70 11.92 -2.72
CA ILE A 217 3.88 11.07 -2.52
C ILE A 217 3.73 10.15 -1.32
N VAL A 218 3.18 10.64 -0.22
CA VAL A 218 3.02 9.85 1.01
C VAL A 218 1.55 9.72 1.35
N ARG A 219 1.09 8.48 1.51
CA ARG A 219 -0.28 8.14 1.86
C ARG A 219 -0.30 7.39 3.17
N ILE A 220 -1.14 7.83 4.10
CA ILE A 220 -1.30 7.25 5.42
C ILE A 220 -2.73 6.79 5.58
N TYR A 221 -2.87 5.49 5.86
CA TYR A 221 -4.13 4.83 6.11
C TYR A 221 -4.22 4.43 7.56
N LYS A 222 -5.38 4.63 8.17
CA LYS A 222 -5.67 4.13 9.50
C LYS A 222 -6.35 2.77 9.40
N VAL A 223 -5.94 1.84 10.26
CA VAL A 223 -6.56 0.53 10.38
C VAL A 223 -7.84 0.69 11.19
N LYS A 224 -8.98 0.27 10.63
CA LYS A 224 -10.25 0.33 11.36
C LYS A 224 -10.19 -0.56 12.60
N ARG A 225 -10.83 -0.13 13.69
CA ARG A 225 -11.04 -0.99 14.85
C ARG A 225 -12.14 -1.98 14.57
N ASP A 226 -12.18 -3.07 15.32
CA ASP A 226 -13.27 -4.04 15.21
C ASP A 226 -14.62 -3.37 15.46
N ASP A 227 -15.63 -3.74 14.66
CA ASP A 227 -16.98 -3.21 14.80
C ASP A 227 -17.50 -3.53 16.22
N PRO A 228 -18.02 -2.55 16.99
CA PRO A 228 -18.64 -2.81 18.29
C PRO A 228 -19.72 -3.90 18.28
N LEU A 229 -20.36 -4.14 17.13
CA LEU A 229 -21.36 -5.20 16.95
C LEU A 229 -20.77 -6.54 16.48
N GLY A 230 -19.44 -6.66 16.38
CA GLY A 230 -18.74 -7.86 15.94
C GLY A 230 -19.01 -8.26 14.49
N ARG A 231 -19.47 -7.32 13.65
CA ARG A 231 -19.74 -7.58 12.23
C ARG A 231 -18.46 -7.40 11.43
N ASP A 232 -18.39 -8.13 10.32
CA ASP A 232 -17.34 -7.92 9.33
C ASP A 232 -17.47 -6.54 8.66
N HIS A 233 -16.34 -5.85 8.48
CA HIS A 233 -16.28 -4.50 7.91
C HIS A 233 -16.87 -4.44 6.50
N LYS A 234 -16.63 -5.47 5.67
CA LYS A 234 -17.22 -5.56 4.32
C LYS A 234 -18.76 -5.57 4.39
N ILE A 235 -19.33 -6.30 5.35
CA ILE A 235 -20.78 -6.40 5.54
C ILE A 235 -21.34 -5.07 6.07
N ALA A 236 -20.65 -4.44 7.02
CA ALA A 236 -21.04 -3.15 7.56
C ALA A 236 -21.04 -2.05 6.48
N ASN A 237 -19.97 -1.97 5.68
CA ASN A 237 -19.86 -1.02 4.57
C ASN A 237 -20.93 -1.29 3.49
N ALA A 238 -21.17 -2.55 3.13
CA ALA A 238 -22.20 -2.91 2.16
C ALA A 238 -23.61 -2.53 2.65
N PHE A 239 -23.89 -2.70 3.94
CA PHE A 239 -25.15 -2.29 4.56
C PHE A 239 -25.31 -0.75 4.52
N ALA A 240 -24.25 -0.01 4.88
CA ALA A 240 -24.24 1.46 4.82
C ALA A 240 -24.44 2.00 3.38
N ALA A 241 -23.89 1.30 2.38
CA ALA A 241 -24.09 1.60 0.96
C ALA A 241 -25.49 1.20 0.41
N GLY A 242 -26.42 0.78 1.28
CA GLY A 242 -27.79 0.42 0.91
C GLY A 242 -27.93 -0.91 0.17
N LYS A 243 -26.87 -1.73 0.09
CA LYS A 243 -26.95 -3.04 -0.55
C LYS A 243 -27.68 -4.02 0.38
N LYS A 244 -28.88 -4.46 -0.04
CA LYS A 244 -29.65 -5.47 0.69
C LYS A 244 -28.86 -6.79 0.76
N ARG A 245 -28.71 -7.33 1.97
CA ARG A 245 -28.14 -8.67 2.18
C ARG A 245 -28.95 -9.68 1.34
N LYS A 246 -28.31 -10.36 0.39
CA LYS A 246 -28.95 -11.50 -0.29
C LYS A 246 -29.28 -12.52 0.77
N ARG A 247 -30.57 -12.83 0.98
CA ARG A 247 -31.01 -13.92 1.86
C ARG A 247 -30.34 -15.19 1.35
N ALA A 248 -29.38 -15.73 2.11
CA ALA A 248 -28.93 -17.09 1.89
C ALA A 248 -30.15 -17.99 2.03
N ARG A 249 -30.44 -18.82 1.01
CA ARG A 249 -31.45 -19.87 1.15
C ARG A 249 -31.01 -20.73 2.33
N PRO A 250 -31.88 -20.97 3.34
CA PRO A 250 -31.54 -21.90 4.38
C PRO A 250 -31.19 -23.24 3.72
N THR A 251 -30.05 -23.80 4.06
CA THR A 251 -29.68 -25.16 3.66
C THR A 251 -30.83 -26.06 4.12
N SER A 252 -31.55 -26.61 3.14
CA SER A 252 -32.57 -27.62 3.39
C SER A 252 -31.95 -28.71 4.25
N ARG A 253 -32.39 -28.82 5.52
CA ARG A 253 -32.09 -29.99 6.34
C ARG A 253 -32.53 -31.19 5.52
N ARG A 254 -31.58 -32.06 5.16
CA ARG A 254 -31.83 -33.36 4.51
C ARG A 254 -33.07 -33.98 5.16
N LYS A 255 -34.12 -34.22 4.38
CA LYS A 255 -35.27 -35.02 4.81
C LYS A 255 -34.72 -36.36 5.30
N THR A 256 -35.05 -36.71 6.54
CA THR A 256 -34.84 -38.04 7.09
C THR A 256 -35.50 -39.04 6.16
N LEU A 257 -34.73 -39.98 5.61
CA LEU A 257 -35.26 -41.11 4.86
C LEU A 257 -36.07 -41.95 5.85
N VAL A 258 -37.38 -41.98 5.68
CA VAL A 258 -38.23 -42.97 6.35
C VAL A 258 -37.94 -44.29 5.63
N VAL A 259 -37.26 -45.19 6.33
CA VAL A 259 -37.13 -46.59 5.89
C VAL A 259 -38.45 -47.25 6.23
N GLU A 260 -39.28 -47.51 5.21
CA GLU A 260 -40.41 -48.44 5.36
C GLU A 260 -39.83 -49.82 5.65
N ALA A 261 -40.16 -50.37 6.82
CA ALA A 261 -39.87 -51.75 7.15
C ALA A 261 -40.95 -52.62 6.49
N GLU A 262 -40.55 -53.42 5.50
CA GLU A 262 -41.34 -54.56 5.03
C GLU A 262 -41.38 -55.62 6.13
N ASN A 263 -42.59 -56.01 6.51
CA ASN A 263 -42.95 -57.28 7.14
C ASN A 263 -44.31 -57.72 6.57
#